data_AF-A0ABD5N7K6-F1
#
_entry.id   AF-A0ABD5N7K6-F1
#
_cell.length_a   1.000
_cell.length_b   1.000
_cell.length_c   1.000
_cell.angle_alpha   90.00
_cell.angle_beta   90.00
_cell.angle_gamma   90.00
#
_symmetry.space_group_name_H-M   'P 1'
#
loop_
_entity.id
_entity.type
_entity.pdbx_description
1 polymer ?
#
loop_
_entity_poly.entity_id
_entity_poly.type
_entity_poly.pdbx_seq_one_letter_code
_entity_poly.pdbx_strand_id
1 'polypeptide(L)'
;METTEKIVDSYCRYVKGWFTIPNIKCSGQYEIDLLAVELLPTNDVKRYHIECGVSISGPHSKLTGKEFSEEKFKKNVEKPSQRRTIGYFIERKFGSKYVLSELEKYGFKKGNYTKVIVTWGWATEAKDKADREGIELWDFRDILKEIAEKCSGKRTYFTDDTLRTIHLFIRSTN
;
A
#
# COMPACT_ATOMS: atom_id res chain seq x y z
N MET A 1 -5.18 6.79 -9.54
CA MET A 1 -4.29 5.69 -9.14
C MET A 1 -2.89 5.99 -9.62
N GLU A 2 -1.99 6.22 -8.67
CA GLU A 2 -0.57 6.48 -8.89
C GLU A 2 0.17 5.22 -9.41
N THR A 3 1.36 5.40 -9.98
CA THR A 3 2.15 4.27 -10.53
C THR A 3 2.51 3.23 -9.46
N THR A 4 2.80 3.67 -8.23
CA THR A 4 3.13 2.77 -7.12
C THR A 4 1.92 1.93 -6.71
N GLU A 5 0.73 2.52 -6.69
CA GLU A 5 -0.52 1.81 -6.40
C GLU A 5 -0.83 0.78 -7.49
N LYS A 6 -0.61 1.11 -8.76
CA LYS A 6 -0.71 0.16 -9.89
C LYS A 6 0.21 -1.05 -9.71
N ILE A 7 1.46 -0.82 -9.29
CA ILE A 7 2.43 -1.90 -9.04
C ILE A 7 1.97 -2.80 -7.89
N VAL A 8 1.50 -2.21 -6.79
CA VAL A 8 0.97 -2.97 -5.64
C VAL A 8 -0.31 -3.74 -6.01
N ASP A 9 -1.20 -3.15 -6.80
CA ASP A 9 -2.39 -3.82 -7.33
C ASP A 9 -2.00 -5.05 -8.18
N SER A 10 -1.12 -4.87 -9.17
CA SER A 10 -0.63 -5.97 -10.00
C SER A 10 0.10 -7.04 -9.16
N TYR A 11 0.86 -6.64 -8.14
CA TYR A 11 1.47 -7.57 -7.19
C TYR A 11 0.42 -8.45 -6.48
N CYS A 12 -0.59 -7.81 -5.87
CA CYS A 12 -1.66 -8.51 -5.19
C CYS A 12 -2.38 -9.49 -6.14
N ARG A 13 -2.71 -9.05 -7.35
CA ARG A 13 -3.46 -9.87 -8.31
C ARG A 13 -2.67 -11.04 -8.87
N TYR A 14 -1.42 -10.82 -9.28
CA TYR A 14 -0.69 -11.79 -10.12
C TYR A 14 0.43 -12.52 -9.39
N VAL A 15 0.95 -11.95 -8.30
CA VAL A 15 1.92 -12.63 -7.43
C VAL A 15 1.18 -13.31 -6.29
N LYS A 16 0.33 -12.59 -5.57
CA LYS A 16 -0.43 -13.16 -4.43
C LYS A 16 -1.70 -13.91 -4.84
N GLY A 17 -2.27 -13.63 -6.01
CA GLY A 17 -3.52 -14.26 -6.47
C GLY A 17 -4.78 -13.70 -5.78
N TRP A 18 -4.69 -12.47 -5.26
CA TRP A 18 -5.78 -11.82 -4.53
C TRP A 18 -6.71 -11.03 -5.46
N PHE A 19 -7.94 -10.84 -5.03
CA PHE A 19 -8.88 -9.90 -5.65
C PHE A 19 -8.65 -8.50 -5.10
N THR A 20 -8.80 -7.47 -5.92
CA THR A 20 -8.51 -6.10 -5.51
C THR A 20 -9.55 -5.10 -6.02
N ILE A 21 -9.70 -4.00 -5.29
CA ILE A 21 -10.47 -2.82 -5.67
C ILE A 21 -9.60 -1.59 -5.38
N PRO A 22 -8.96 -0.99 -6.39
CA PRO A 22 -8.11 0.17 -6.19
C PRO A 22 -8.86 1.51 -6.18
N ASN A 23 -8.19 2.55 -5.68
CA ASN A 23 -8.54 3.97 -5.86
C ASN A 23 -9.99 4.29 -5.46
N ILE A 24 -10.39 3.87 -4.26
CA ILE A 24 -11.73 4.08 -3.73
C ILE A 24 -11.79 5.48 -3.14
N LYS A 25 -12.69 6.31 -3.67
CA LYS A 25 -12.89 7.68 -3.20
C LYS A 25 -13.81 7.68 -1.99
N CYS A 26 -13.39 8.40 -0.95
CA CYS A 26 -14.17 8.62 0.25
C CYS A 26 -14.65 10.07 0.30
N SER A 27 -15.66 10.33 1.12
CA SER A 27 -16.08 11.69 1.43
C SER A 27 -14.95 12.50 2.12
N GLY A 28 -14.98 13.83 2.02
CA GLY A 28 -14.04 14.70 2.73
C GLY A 28 -12.62 14.74 2.17
N GLN A 29 -12.44 14.49 0.87
CA GLN A 29 -11.12 14.42 0.20
C GLN A 29 -10.19 13.34 0.78
N TYR A 30 -10.77 12.21 1.19
CA TYR A 30 -10.04 11.02 1.57
C TYR A 30 -10.13 9.97 0.46
N GLU A 31 -9.20 9.03 0.48
CA GLU A 31 -9.18 7.90 -0.43
C GLU A 31 -8.54 6.70 0.25
N ILE A 32 -8.98 5.52 -0.17
CA ILE A 32 -8.34 4.24 0.11
C ILE A 32 -7.60 3.83 -1.16
N ASP A 33 -6.30 3.60 -1.05
CA ASP A 33 -5.47 3.31 -2.22
C ASP A 33 -5.84 1.94 -2.81
N LEU A 34 -5.97 0.91 -1.97
CA LEU A 34 -6.29 -0.45 -2.40
C LEU A 34 -6.99 -1.25 -1.29
N LEU A 35 -8.11 -1.88 -1.65
CA LEU A 35 -8.66 -3.01 -0.89
C LEU A 35 -8.28 -4.30 -1.59
N ALA A 36 -7.85 -5.30 -0.81
CA ALA A 36 -7.54 -6.62 -1.33
C ALA A 36 -8.23 -7.72 -0.50
N VAL A 37 -8.53 -8.81 -1.17
CA VAL A 37 -9.20 -9.98 -0.61
C VAL A 37 -8.49 -11.25 -1.06
N GLU A 38 -8.13 -12.06 -0.09
CA GLU A 38 -7.58 -13.40 -0.28
C GLU A 38 -8.64 -14.43 0.06
N LEU A 39 -8.96 -15.31 -0.89
CA LEU A 39 -9.83 -16.46 -0.67
C LEU A 39 -8.98 -17.66 -0.27
N LEU A 40 -9.24 -18.20 0.91
CA LEU A 40 -8.57 -19.39 1.41
C LEU A 40 -9.30 -20.65 0.92
N PRO A 41 -8.61 -21.81 0.84
CA PRO A 41 -9.24 -23.08 0.44
C PRO A 41 -10.42 -23.51 1.33
N THR A 42 -10.49 -22.99 2.55
CA THR A 42 -11.58 -23.23 3.51
C THR A 42 -12.84 -22.39 3.23
N ASN A 43 -12.87 -21.61 2.15
CA ASN A 43 -13.85 -20.54 1.89
C ASN A 43 -13.79 -19.37 2.89
N ASP A 44 -12.77 -19.34 3.75
CA ASP A 44 -12.50 -18.17 4.58
C ASP A 44 -11.93 -17.02 3.74
N VAL A 45 -12.19 -15.80 4.19
CA VAL A 45 -11.83 -14.59 3.48
C VAL A 45 -10.95 -13.71 4.35
N LYS A 46 -9.69 -13.51 3.94
CA LYS A 46 -8.81 -12.49 4.53
C LYS A 46 -8.94 -11.19 3.73
N ARG A 47 -8.93 -10.08 4.46
CA ARG A 47 -9.17 -8.74 3.92
C ARG A 47 -8.00 -7.84 4.28
N TYR A 48 -7.57 -7.01 3.34
CA TYR A 48 -6.44 -6.11 3.50
C TYR A 48 -6.83 -4.70 3.04
N HIS A 49 -6.62 -3.72 3.91
CA HIS A 49 -6.68 -2.30 3.59
C HIS A 49 -5.25 -1.81 3.43
N ILE A 50 -4.86 -1.55 2.18
CA ILE A 50 -3.47 -1.28 1.79
C ILE A 50 -3.34 0.18 1.38
N GLU A 51 -2.33 0.86 1.93
CA GLU A 51 -2.03 2.27 1.65
C GLU A 51 -0.57 2.43 1.23
N CYS A 52 -0.32 3.23 0.19
CA CYS A 52 0.99 3.41 -0.41
C CYS A 52 1.64 4.74 0.03
N GLY A 53 2.80 4.64 0.67
CA GLY A 53 3.64 5.75 1.12
C GLY A 53 5.04 5.70 0.52
N VAL A 54 5.13 5.61 -0.81
CA VAL A 54 6.40 5.48 -1.53
C VAL A 54 6.85 6.83 -2.06
N SER A 55 8.07 7.25 -1.72
CA SER A 55 8.72 8.43 -2.28
C SER A 55 10.09 8.09 -2.84
N ILE A 56 10.36 8.54 -4.06
CA ILE A 56 11.69 8.44 -4.69
C ILE A 56 12.67 9.49 -4.18
N SER A 57 12.19 10.51 -3.46
CA SER A 57 13.07 11.56 -2.91
C SER A 57 13.86 10.99 -1.72
N GLY A 58 15.18 10.96 -1.84
CA GLY A 58 16.09 10.32 -0.86
C GLY A 58 15.74 10.64 0.60
N PRO A 59 15.65 11.92 1.00
CA PRO A 59 15.34 12.30 2.38
C PRO A 59 13.98 11.81 2.87
N HIS A 60 12.97 11.66 2.01
CA HIS A 60 11.58 11.31 2.37
C HIS A 60 11.18 9.88 2.01
N SER A 61 12.12 9.06 1.55
CA SER A 61 11.86 7.68 1.10
C SER A 61 11.36 6.74 2.20
N LYS A 62 11.82 6.94 3.45
CA LYS A 62 11.49 6.05 4.57
C LYS A 62 10.34 6.55 5.43
N LEU A 63 9.48 5.64 5.87
CA LEU A 63 8.49 5.87 6.91
C LEU A 63 9.17 6.17 8.26
N THR A 64 8.66 7.16 8.99
CA THR A 64 9.25 7.63 10.25
C THR A 64 8.26 7.53 11.40
N GLY A 65 8.77 7.37 12.63
CA GLY A 65 7.97 7.39 13.85
C GLY A 65 7.69 8.78 14.40
N LYS A 66 8.07 9.84 13.68
CA LYS A 66 7.79 11.23 14.07
C LYS A 66 6.28 11.43 14.21
N GLU A 67 5.90 12.31 15.13
CA GLU A 67 4.51 12.67 15.32
C GLU A 67 3.94 13.35 14.08
N PHE A 68 2.71 12.95 13.75
CA PHE A 68 1.91 13.63 12.76
C PHE A 68 1.31 14.88 13.38
N SER A 69 1.26 15.96 12.61
CA SER A 69 0.68 17.24 13.02
C SER A 69 -0.22 17.77 11.92
N GLU A 70 -1.52 17.89 12.23
CA GLU A 70 -2.52 18.43 11.32
C GLU A 70 -2.20 19.90 10.95
N GLU A 71 -1.66 20.67 11.89
CA GLU A 71 -1.23 22.06 11.65
C GLU A 71 -0.11 22.14 10.62
N LYS A 72 0.91 21.28 10.75
CA LYS A 72 1.99 21.17 9.76
C LYS A 72 1.44 20.64 8.44
N PHE A 73 0.52 19.69 8.47
CA PHE A 73 -0.08 19.12 7.26
C PHE A 73 -0.88 20.14 6.44
N LYS A 74 -1.44 21.18 7.06
CA LYS A 74 -2.09 22.30 6.34
C LYS A 74 -1.08 23.15 5.56
N LYS A 75 0.20 23.19 5.95
CA LYS A 75 1.27 23.93 5.27
C LYS A 75 1.84 23.10 4.11
N ASN A 76 1.68 23.58 2.87
CA ASN A 76 2.09 22.83 1.67
C ASN A 76 3.55 22.35 1.69
N VAL A 77 4.46 23.17 2.22
CA VAL A 77 5.90 22.85 2.31
C VAL A 77 6.18 21.68 3.27
N GLU A 78 5.34 21.50 4.27
CA GLU A 78 5.49 20.46 5.30
C GLU A 78 4.70 19.18 4.97
N LYS A 79 3.75 19.23 4.03
CA LYS A 79 2.95 18.05 3.63
C LYS A 79 3.80 16.81 3.33
N PRO A 80 4.90 16.89 2.56
CA PRO A 80 5.73 15.70 2.29
C PRO A 80 6.37 15.12 3.55
N SER A 81 6.74 15.95 4.53
CA SER A 81 7.32 15.50 5.80
C SER A 81 6.29 14.79 6.67
N GLN A 82 5.03 15.23 6.63
CA GLN A 82 3.93 14.63 7.36
C GLN A 82 3.44 13.32 6.72
N ARG A 83 3.33 13.26 5.38
CA ARG A 83 2.84 12.07 4.65
C ARG A 83 3.69 10.81 4.83
N ARG A 84 4.94 10.96 5.30
CA ARG A 84 5.86 9.86 5.59
C ARG A 84 5.92 9.47 7.08
N THR A 85 4.99 9.96 7.89
CA THR A 85 4.91 9.58 9.31
C THR A 85 3.92 8.43 9.48
N ILE A 86 4.22 7.49 10.37
CA ILE A 86 3.26 6.44 10.74
C ILE A 86 1.96 7.04 11.31
N GLY A 87 2.04 8.18 12.01
CA GLY A 87 0.88 8.90 12.53
C GLY A 87 -0.09 9.36 11.44
N TYR A 88 0.44 9.83 10.30
CA TYR A 88 -0.39 10.20 9.16
C TYR A 88 -1.24 9.02 8.67
N PHE A 89 -0.65 7.83 8.53
CA PHE A 89 -1.40 6.64 8.13
C PHE A 89 -2.45 6.24 9.16
N ILE A 90 -2.07 6.18 10.44
CA ILE A 90 -3.00 5.84 11.53
C ILE A 90 -4.19 6.79 11.56
N GLU A 91 -3.96 8.10 11.56
CA GLU A 91 -5.02 9.08 11.78
C GLU A 91 -5.82 9.36 10.52
N ARG A 92 -5.16 9.59 9.39
CA ARG A 92 -5.81 10.05 8.15
C ARG A 92 -6.22 8.90 7.24
N LYS A 93 -5.40 7.86 7.12
CA LYS A 93 -5.61 6.79 6.13
C LYS A 93 -6.36 5.59 6.72
N PHE A 94 -6.21 5.30 8.01
CA PHE A 94 -6.91 4.19 8.66
C PHE A 94 -8.02 4.64 9.65
N GLY A 95 -7.80 5.73 10.37
CA GLY A 95 -8.66 6.15 11.49
C GLY A 95 -9.74 7.17 11.13
N SER A 96 -9.71 7.75 9.93
CA SER A 96 -10.71 8.75 9.53
C SER A 96 -12.10 8.14 9.44
N LYS A 97 -13.09 8.80 10.04
CA LYS A 97 -14.50 8.37 9.97
C LYS A 97 -15.01 8.20 8.54
N TYR A 98 -14.48 8.99 7.59
CA TYR A 98 -14.86 8.91 6.19
C TYR A 98 -14.29 7.66 5.51
N VAL A 99 -13.09 7.24 5.90
CA VAL A 99 -12.48 5.99 5.42
C VAL A 99 -13.20 4.79 6.04
N LEU A 100 -13.43 4.81 7.35
CA LEU A 100 -14.14 3.74 8.06
C LEU A 100 -15.55 3.52 7.50
N SER A 101 -16.29 4.60 7.22
CA SER A 101 -17.62 4.52 6.61
C SER A 101 -17.58 3.95 5.19
N GLU A 102 -16.54 4.24 4.41
CA GLU A 102 -16.39 3.67 3.07
C GLU A 102 -16.04 2.18 3.13
N LEU A 103 -15.12 1.79 4.02
CA LEU A 103 -14.74 0.39 4.27
C LEU A 103 -15.94 -0.52 4.57
N GLU A 104 -16.86 -0.05 5.41
CA GLU A 104 -18.03 -0.83 5.81
C GLU A 104 -18.92 -1.23 4.61
N LYS A 105 -19.00 -0.39 3.58
CA LYS A 105 -19.76 -0.69 2.34
C LYS A 105 -19.20 -1.88 1.58
N TYR A 106 -17.89 -2.15 1.72
CA TYR A 106 -17.20 -3.29 1.11
C TYR A 106 -17.07 -4.49 2.06
N GLY A 107 -17.72 -4.44 3.24
CA GLY A 107 -17.69 -5.52 4.23
C GLY A 107 -16.42 -5.56 5.09
N PHE A 108 -15.61 -4.49 5.07
CA PHE A 108 -14.46 -4.33 5.96
C PHE A 108 -14.94 -3.71 7.27
N LYS A 109 -14.89 -4.49 8.35
CA LYS A 109 -15.36 -4.14 9.70
C LYS A 109 -14.22 -4.27 10.70
N LYS A 110 -14.27 -3.50 11.79
CA LYS A 110 -13.24 -3.55 12.84
C LYS A 110 -12.97 -5.01 13.27
N GLY A 111 -11.71 -5.43 13.16
CA GLY A 111 -11.26 -6.77 13.55
C GLY A 111 -11.34 -7.85 12.45
N ASN A 112 -11.86 -7.56 11.25
CA ASN A 112 -11.94 -8.55 10.15
C ASN A 112 -11.02 -8.27 8.96
N TYR A 113 -10.13 -7.27 9.07
CA TYR A 113 -9.17 -6.92 8.04
C TYR A 113 -7.84 -6.50 8.65
N THR A 114 -6.78 -6.67 7.88
CA THR A 114 -5.43 -6.24 8.20
C THR A 114 -5.15 -4.89 7.54
N LYS A 115 -4.51 -3.97 8.28
CA LYS A 115 -4.01 -2.71 7.74
C LYS A 115 -2.58 -2.92 7.24
N VAL A 116 -2.28 -2.44 6.04
CA VAL A 116 -0.96 -2.58 5.42
C VAL A 116 -0.48 -1.21 4.94
N ILE A 117 0.77 -0.87 5.24
CA ILE A 117 1.46 0.28 4.65
C ILE A 117 2.57 -0.22 3.74
N VAL A 118 2.55 0.19 2.48
CA VAL A 118 3.61 -0.08 1.51
C VAL A 118 4.54 1.13 1.43
N THR A 119 5.84 0.95 1.66
CA THR A 119 6.81 2.06 1.67
C THR A 119 8.21 1.60 1.24
N TRP A 120 9.15 2.51 0.97
CA TRP A 120 10.51 2.20 0.51
C TRP A 120 11.46 1.82 1.67
N GLY A 121 10.90 1.28 2.75
CA GLY A 121 11.54 1.03 4.03
C GLY A 121 11.11 2.00 5.14
N TRP A 122 11.56 1.73 6.36
CA TRP A 122 11.12 2.44 7.56
C TRP A 122 12.25 2.59 8.58
N ALA A 123 12.09 3.54 9.49
CA ALA A 123 12.91 3.64 10.70
C ALA A 123 12.40 2.67 11.78
N THR A 124 13.26 2.28 12.72
CA THR A 124 12.93 1.32 13.78
C THR A 124 11.73 1.76 14.60
N GLU A 125 11.69 3.04 15.00
CA GLU A 125 10.59 3.61 15.76
C GLU A 125 9.24 3.58 15.01
N ALA A 126 9.28 3.62 13.68
CA ALA A 126 8.07 3.49 12.86
C ALA A 126 7.58 2.05 12.84
N LYS A 127 8.49 1.07 12.78
CA LYS A 127 8.17 -0.37 12.85
C LYS A 127 7.56 -0.73 14.20
N ASP A 128 8.20 -0.31 15.29
CA ASP A 128 7.71 -0.59 16.65
C ASP A 128 6.29 -0.03 16.85
N LYS A 129 6.03 1.17 16.31
CA LYS A 129 4.69 1.76 16.37
C LYS A 129 3.69 1.03 15.48
N ALA A 130 4.07 0.62 14.26
CA ALA A 130 3.21 -0.17 13.39
C ALA A 130 2.81 -1.50 14.04
N ASP A 131 3.75 -2.20 14.67
CA ASP A 131 3.51 -3.48 15.34
C ASP A 131 2.54 -3.35 16.52
N ARG A 132 2.70 -2.31 17.36
CA ARG A 132 1.76 -2.02 18.44
C ARG A 132 0.34 -1.74 17.96
N GLU A 133 0.19 -1.15 16.77
CA GLU A 133 -1.08 -0.78 16.17
C GLU A 133 -1.69 -1.89 15.29
N GLY A 134 -1.03 -3.04 15.19
CA GLY A 134 -1.43 -4.16 14.33
C GLY A 134 -1.42 -3.78 12.84
N ILE A 135 -0.42 -3.01 12.41
CA ILE A 135 -0.25 -2.58 11.02
C ILE A 135 0.94 -3.31 10.42
N GLU A 136 0.72 -4.02 9.31
CA GLU A 136 1.81 -4.64 8.56
C GLU A 136 2.54 -3.59 7.72
N LEU A 137 3.88 -3.69 7.67
CA LEU A 137 4.71 -2.88 6.79
C LEU A 137 5.26 -3.75 5.67
N TRP A 138 5.00 -3.35 4.43
CA TRP A 138 5.54 -4.00 3.25
C TRP A 138 6.60 -3.11 2.61
N ASP A 139 7.75 -3.68 2.31
CA ASP A 139 8.81 -2.98 1.59
C ASP A 139 8.55 -3.05 0.09
N PHE A 140 8.38 -1.89 -0.53
CA PHE A 140 8.11 -1.79 -1.96
C PHE A 140 9.23 -2.42 -2.81
N ARG A 141 10.47 -2.45 -2.30
CA ARG A 141 11.61 -3.06 -3.00
C ARG A 141 11.46 -4.57 -3.07
N ASP A 142 10.93 -5.19 -2.02
CA ASP A 142 10.73 -6.64 -1.99
C ASP A 142 9.55 -7.04 -2.89
N ILE A 143 8.49 -6.21 -2.94
CA ILE A 143 7.41 -6.34 -3.94
C ILE A 143 7.97 -6.37 -5.37
N LEU A 144 8.85 -5.41 -5.72
CA LEU A 144 9.46 -5.36 -7.04
C LEU A 144 10.29 -6.61 -7.36
N LYS A 145 11.06 -7.13 -6.38
CA LYS A 145 11.84 -8.37 -6.54
C LYS A 145 10.93 -9.57 -6.77
N GLU A 146 9.89 -9.72 -5.97
CA GLU A 146 8.93 -10.84 -6.11
C GLU A 146 8.20 -10.80 -7.46
N ILE A 147 7.82 -9.61 -7.93
CA ILE A 147 7.28 -9.45 -9.30
C ILE A 147 8.32 -9.90 -10.32
N ALA A 148 9.57 -9.43 -10.18
CA ALA A 148 10.63 -9.75 -11.12
C ALA A 148 10.91 -11.26 -11.19
N GLU A 149 10.96 -11.94 -10.05
CA GLU A 149 11.09 -13.39 -9.94
C GLU A 149 9.91 -14.11 -10.60
N LYS A 150 8.68 -13.62 -10.38
CA LYS A 150 7.47 -14.20 -11.00
C LYS A 150 7.43 -14.03 -12.52
N CYS A 151 8.05 -12.99 -13.04
CA CYS A 151 8.19 -12.73 -14.48
C CYS A 151 9.38 -13.46 -15.10
N SER A 152 10.44 -13.71 -14.33
CA SER A 152 11.66 -14.34 -14.81
C SER A 152 11.38 -15.73 -15.41
N GLY A 153 11.95 -15.99 -16.59
CA GLY A 153 11.77 -17.26 -17.31
C GLY A 153 10.42 -17.47 -17.99
N LYS A 154 9.45 -16.56 -17.84
CA LYS A 154 8.16 -16.68 -18.55
C LYS A 154 8.25 -16.12 -19.95
N ARG A 155 7.89 -16.94 -20.94
CA ARG A 155 7.76 -16.52 -22.35
C ARG A 155 6.37 -15.98 -22.70
N THR A 156 5.43 -16.07 -21.77
CA THR A 156 4.05 -15.65 -21.95
C THR A 156 3.93 -14.13 -21.84
N TYR A 157 3.08 -13.55 -22.69
CA TYR A 157 2.72 -12.14 -22.60
C TYR A 157 1.78 -11.90 -21.42
N PHE A 158 2.15 -10.97 -20.55
CA PHE A 158 1.24 -10.43 -19.54
C PHE A 158 0.30 -9.44 -20.21
N THR A 159 -1.00 -9.58 -19.97
CA THR A 159 -2.02 -8.63 -20.43
C THR A 159 -2.10 -7.37 -19.56
N ASP A 160 -1.61 -7.45 -18.33
CA ASP A 160 -1.44 -6.31 -17.43
C ASP A 160 -0.21 -5.48 -17.86
N ASP A 161 -0.43 -4.21 -18.18
CA ASP A 161 0.61 -3.31 -18.69
C ASP A 161 1.73 -3.04 -17.68
N THR A 162 1.42 -3.04 -16.38
CA THR A 162 2.41 -2.82 -15.32
C THR A 162 3.40 -4.00 -15.29
N LEU A 163 2.87 -5.23 -15.24
CA LEU A 163 3.68 -6.45 -15.29
C LEU A 163 4.41 -6.60 -16.62
N ARG A 164 3.75 -6.25 -17.72
CA ARG A 164 4.39 -6.28 -19.04
C ARG A 164 5.57 -5.33 -19.10
N THR A 165 5.43 -4.12 -18.55
CA THR A 165 6.53 -3.13 -18.49
C THR A 165 7.69 -3.64 -17.65
N ILE A 166 7.41 -4.19 -16.47
CA ILE A 166 8.45 -4.78 -15.59
C ILE A 166 9.13 -5.97 -16.28
N HIS A 167 8.35 -6.86 -16.91
CA HIS A 167 8.87 -7.99 -17.66
C HIS A 167 9.76 -7.55 -18.83
N LEU A 168 9.36 -6.53 -19.60
CA LEU A 168 10.18 -5.98 -20.68
C LEU A 168 11.50 -5.39 -20.15
N PHE A 169 11.47 -4.67 -19.03
CA PHE A 169 12.67 -4.11 -18.39
C PHE A 169 13.64 -5.21 -17.90
N ILE A 170 13.12 -6.29 -17.33
CA ILE A 170 13.94 -7.45 -16.93
C ILE A 170 14.57 -8.12 -18.16
N ARG A 171 13.82 -8.24 -19.27
CA ARG A 171 14.37 -8.81 -20.51
C ARG A 171 15.39 -7.91 -21.20
N SER A 172 15.41 -6.60 -20.94
CA SER A 172 16.44 -5.70 -21.48
C SER A 172 17.73 -5.67 -20.66
N THR A 173 17.71 -6.23 -19.45
CA THR A 173 18.85 -6.22 -18.52
C THR A 173 19.54 -7.58 -18.38
N ASN A 174 18.93 -8.64 -18.94
CA ASN A 174 19.50 -9.98 -19.12
C ASN A 174 19.95 -10.18 -20.57
#